data_AF-A0AAU0HK04-F1
#
_entry.id   AF-A0AAU0HK04-F1
#
_cell.length_a   1.000
_cell.length_b   1.000
_cell.length_c   1.000
_cell.angle_alpha   90.00
_cell.angle_beta   90.00
_cell.angle_gamma   90.00
#
_symmetry.space_group_name_H-M   'P 1'
#
loop_
_entity.id
_entity.type
_entity.pdbx_description
1 polymer ?
#
loop_
_entity_poly.entity_id
_entity_poly.type
_entity_poly.pdbx_seq_one_letter_code
_entity_poly.pdbx_strand_id
1 'polypeptide(L)'
;MKDSERLKAMVGLAEIVRDRELAKVEKIVGHMRRIEGDIAQLREARDARLGDDTLDAARLSGADMAWLGWTEDQLSRKLAQLATLRATHEEALKAARQAFGRSDVLGKLAKAAPGKR
;
A
#
# COMPACT_ATOMS: atom_id res chain seq x y z
N MET A 1 30.53 5.26 28.86
CA MET A 1 29.83 4.37 27.91
C MET A 1 30.82 3.97 26.83
N LYS A 2 31.10 2.68 26.68
CA LYS A 2 32.08 2.22 25.69
C LYS A 2 31.49 2.40 24.28
N ASP A 3 32.27 2.85 23.31
CA ASP A 3 31.78 3.13 21.94
C ASP A 3 31.09 1.93 21.28
N SER A 4 31.47 0.71 21.67
CA SER A 4 30.81 -0.54 21.27
C SER A 4 29.35 -0.64 21.76
N GLU A 5 29.03 -0.16 22.96
CA GLU A 5 27.66 -0.17 23.50
C GLU A 5 26.77 0.83 22.75
N ARG A 6 27.33 2.00 22.41
CA ARG A 6 26.64 3.00 21.58
C ARG A 6 26.33 2.45 20.19
N LEU A 7 27.30 1.78 19.57
CA LEU A 7 27.11 1.19 18.24
C LEU A 7 26.06 0.07 18.25
N LYS A 8 26.04 -0.78 19.27
CA LYS A 8 24.98 -1.79 19.45
C LYS A 8 23.59 -1.15 19.63
N ALA A 9 23.47 -0.10 20.43
CA ALA A 9 22.22 0.62 20.60
C ALA A 9 21.73 1.25 19.28
N MET A 10 22.65 1.82 18.48
CA MET A 10 22.32 2.37 17.16
C MET A 10 21.87 1.30 16.17
N VAL A 11 22.48 0.11 16.18
CA VAL A 11 22.02 -1.03 15.36
C VAL A 11 20.59 -1.41 15.72
N GLY A 12 20.30 -1.61 17.01
CA GLY A 12 18.95 -1.96 17.46
C GLY A 12 17.91 -0.90 17.09
N LEU A 13 18.25 0.39 17.23
CA LEU A 13 17.36 1.47 16.81
C LEU A 13 17.12 1.46 15.29
N ALA A 14 18.16 1.22 14.49
CA ALA A 14 18.05 1.17 13.04
C ALA A 14 17.20 0.00 12.54
N GLU A 15 17.27 -1.16 13.21
CA GLU A 15 16.40 -2.31 12.94
C GLU A 15 14.93 -1.99 13.26
N ILE A 16 14.66 -1.38 14.42
CA ILE A 16 13.29 -0.96 14.79
C ILE A 16 12.73 0.02 13.74
N VAL A 17 13.53 1.00 13.31
CA VAL A 17 13.11 1.96 12.28
C VAL A 17 12.85 1.26 10.95
N ARG A 18 13.73 0.34 10.52
CA ARG A 18 13.53 -0.46 9.30
C ARG A 18 12.20 -1.22 9.36
N ASP A 19 11.95 -1.95 10.45
CA ASP A 19 10.76 -2.77 10.59
C ASP A 19 9.49 -1.90 10.62
N ARG A 20 9.56 -0.74 11.27
CA ARG A 20 8.48 0.26 11.24
C ARG A 20 8.19 0.76 9.83
N GLU A 21 9.20 1.09 9.04
CA GLU A 21 8.99 1.57 7.67
C GLU A 21 8.45 0.46 6.76
N LEU A 22 8.88 -0.79 6.94
CA LEU A 22 8.32 -1.94 6.22
C LEU A 22 6.85 -2.18 6.57
N ALA A 23 6.48 -2.09 7.85
CA ALA A 23 5.09 -2.23 8.29
C ALA A 23 4.17 -1.15 7.68
N LYS A 24 4.67 0.07 7.46
CA LYS A 24 3.91 1.11 6.74
C LYS A 24 3.66 0.72 5.29
N VAL A 25 4.67 0.20 4.59
CA VAL A 25 4.53 -0.27 3.20
C VAL A 25 3.49 -1.38 3.14
N GLU A 26 3.58 -2.37 4.01
CA GLU A 26 2.62 -3.48 4.08
C GLU A 26 1.18 -2.99 4.28
N LYS A 27 0.98 -2.05 5.21
CA LYS A 27 -0.34 -1.46 5.44
C LYS A 27 -0.88 -0.76 4.19
N ILE A 28 -0.06 0.00 3.47
CA ILE A 28 -0.47 0.68 2.24
C ILE A 28 -0.83 -0.34 1.16
N VAL A 29 -0.02 -1.40 0.99
CA VAL A 29 -0.30 -2.48 0.04
C VAL A 29 -1.61 -3.20 0.38
N GLY A 30 -1.89 -3.44 1.65
CA GLY A 30 -3.16 -4.00 2.10
C GLY A 30 -4.36 -3.12 1.70
N HIS A 31 -4.24 -1.80 1.85
CA HIS A 31 -5.27 -0.86 1.42
C HIS A 31 -5.45 -0.84 -0.10
N MET A 32 -4.35 -0.87 -0.86
CA MET A 32 -4.39 -0.92 -2.33
C MET A 32 -5.13 -2.16 -2.83
N ARG A 33 -4.78 -3.35 -2.29
CA ARG A 33 -5.43 -4.61 -2.66
C ARG A 33 -6.93 -4.59 -2.41
N ARG A 34 -7.37 -4.01 -1.28
CA ARG A 34 -8.79 -3.85 -0.98
C ARG A 34 -9.50 -3.00 -2.03
N ILE A 35 -8.95 -1.85 -2.37
CA ILE A 35 -9.55 -0.95 -3.37
C ILE A 35 -9.54 -1.59 -4.77
N GLU A 36 -8.47 -2.29 -5.13
CA GLU A 36 -8.40 -3.04 -6.39
C GLU A 36 -9.48 -4.13 -6.45
N GLY A 37 -9.72 -4.84 -5.34
CA GLY A 37 -10.83 -5.78 -5.21
C GLY A 37 -12.21 -5.13 -5.39
N ASP A 38 -12.46 -4.00 -4.72
CA ASP A 38 -13.71 -3.25 -4.87
C ASP A 38 -13.92 -2.77 -6.32
N ILE A 39 -12.86 -2.30 -6.99
CA ILE A 39 -12.91 -1.87 -8.40
C ILE A 39 -13.26 -3.07 -9.30
N ALA A 40 -12.63 -4.21 -9.08
CA ALA A 40 -12.90 -5.43 -9.85
C ALA A 40 -14.37 -5.85 -9.71
N GLN A 41 -14.90 -5.87 -8.49
CA GLN A 41 -16.31 -6.22 -8.22
C GLN A 41 -17.29 -5.25 -8.90
N LEU A 42 -17.03 -3.95 -8.83
CA LEU A 42 -17.88 -2.95 -9.48
C LEU A 42 -17.86 -3.08 -11.01
N ARG A 43 -16.69 -3.34 -11.60
CA ARG A 43 -16.57 -3.57 -13.04
C ARG A 43 -17.29 -4.85 -13.46
N GLU A 44 -17.09 -5.93 -12.74
CA GLU A 44 -17.76 -7.20 -13.01
C GLU A 44 -19.28 -7.06 -12.96
N ALA A 45 -19.81 -6.43 -11.91
CA ALA A 45 -21.25 -6.18 -11.79
C ALA A 45 -21.78 -5.32 -12.93
N ARG A 46 -21.07 -4.23 -13.28
CA ARG A 46 -21.42 -3.35 -14.40
C ARG A 46 -21.42 -4.10 -15.73
N ASP A 47 -20.36 -4.84 -16.01
CA ASP A 47 -20.15 -5.53 -17.28
C ASP A 47 -21.16 -6.68 -17.43
N ALA A 48 -21.45 -7.41 -16.34
CA ALA A 48 -22.52 -8.40 -16.32
C ALA A 48 -23.88 -7.77 -16.62
N ARG A 49 -24.16 -6.59 -16.05
CA ARG A 49 -25.42 -5.89 -16.28
C ARG A 49 -25.55 -5.34 -17.70
N LEU A 50 -24.46 -4.83 -18.28
CA LEU A 50 -24.43 -4.35 -19.66
C LEU A 50 -24.52 -5.49 -20.68
N GLY A 51 -23.99 -6.68 -20.35
CA GLY A 51 -24.06 -7.88 -21.19
C GLY A 51 -25.39 -8.63 -21.10
N ASP A 52 -26.25 -8.28 -20.14
CA ASP A 52 -27.59 -8.85 -19.99
C ASP A 52 -28.63 -8.02 -20.75
N ASP A 53 -29.20 -8.57 -21.81
CA ASP A 53 -30.22 -7.91 -22.64
C ASP A 53 -31.66 -8.12 -22.15
N THR A 54 -31.86 -8.75 -20.98
CA THR A 54 -33.20 -8.98 -20.45
C THR A 54 -33.90 -7.65 -20.11
N LEU A 55 -35.13 -7.52 -20.60
CA LEU A 55 -35.98 -6.37 -20.31
C LEU A 55 -36.70 -6.57 -18.98
N ASP A 56 -36.05 -6.15 -17.90
CA ASP A 56 -36.59 -6.18 -16.54
C ASP A 56 -37.26 -4.85 -16.12
N ALA A 57 -37.86 -4.85 -14.94
CA ALA A 57 -38.48 -3.66 -14.37
C ALA A 57 -37.48 -2.51 -14.12
N ALA A 58 -36.20 -2.81 -13.91
CA ALA A 58 -35.17 -1.79 -13.68
C ALA A 58 -34.82 -1.03 -14.98
N ARG A 59 -34.79 -1.72 -16.14
CA ARG A 59 -34.65 -1.07 -17.45
C ARG A 59 -35.89 -0.28 -17.83
N LEU A 60 -37.07 -0.85 -17.61
CA LEU A 60 -38.35 -0.19 -17.91
C LEU A 60 -38.55 1.11 -17.12
N SER A 61 -38.07 1.15 -15.87
CA SER A 61 -38.15 2.33 -15.00
C SER A 61 -36.98 3.30 -15.14
N GLY A 62 -35.93 2.94 -15.90
CA GLY A 62 -34.70 3.73 -16.00
C GLY A 62 -33.79 3.68 -14.76
N ALA A 63 -34.15 2.91 -13.73
CA ALA A 63 -33.34 2.71 -12.53
C ALA A 63 -31.95 2.13 -12.87
N ASP A 64 -31.87 1.33 -13.94
CA ASP A 64 -30.62 0.78 -14.45
C ASP A 64 -29.62 1.87 -14.86
N MET A 65 -30.08 2.91 -15.56
CA MET A 65 -29.23 4.03 -15.98
C MET A 65 -28.72 4.84 -14.79
N ALA A 66 -29.56 5.02 -13.77
CA ALA A 66 -29.14 5.69 -12.53
C ALA A 66 -28.08 4.86 -11.78
N TRP A 67 -28.25 3.54 -11.73
CA TRP A 67 -27.28 2.62 -11.13
C TRP A 67 -25.95 2.59 -11.90
N LEU A 68 -25.98 2.59 -13.24
CA LEU A 68 -24.78 2.69 -14.07
C LEU A 68 -24.04 4.01 -13.82
N GLY A 69 -24.75 5.14 -13.79
CA GLY A 69 -24.15 6.44 -13.47
C GLY A 69 -23.51 6.49 -12.09
N TRP A 70 -24.18 5.93 -11.08
CA TRP A 70 -23.61 5.77 -9.74
C TRP A 70 -22.35 4.89 -9.75
N THR A 71 -22.36 3.79 -10.50
CA THR A 71 -21.24 2.85 -10.59
C THR A 71 -20.00 3.51 -11.20
N GLU A 72 -20.17 4.31 -12.26
CA GLU A 72 -19.08 5.08 -12.88
C GLU A 72 -18.49 6.13 -11.91
N ASP A 73 -19.33 6.83 -11.15
CA ASP A 73 -18.85 7.76 -10.12
C ASP A 73 -18.06 7.02 -9.02
N GLN A 74 -18.54 5.87 -8.55
CA GLN A 74 -17.80 5.05 -7.59
C GLN A 74 -16.46 4.56 -8.14
N LEU A 75 -16.42 4.10 -9.39
CA LEU A 75 -15.18 3.67 -10.05
C LEU A 75 -14.18 4.83 -10.15
N SER A 76 -14.63 6.01 -10.58
CA SER A 76 -13.79 7.21 -10.66
C SER A 76 -13.17 7.57 -9.30
N ARG A 77 -14.00 7.60 -8.24
CA ARG A 77 -13.54 7.87 -6.87
C ARG A 77 -12.51 6.85 -6.38
N LYS A 78 -12.77 5.56 -6.58
CA LYS A 78 -11.86 4.48 -6.16
C LYS A 78 -10.55 4.50 -6.95
N LEU A 79 -10.58 4.81 -8.24
CA LEU A 79 -9.37 4.96 -9.06
C LEU A 79 -8.53 6.15 -8.59
N ALA A 80 -9.15 7.28 -8.24
CA ALA A 80 -8.45 8.44 -7.66
C ALA A 80 -7.82 8.11 -6.30
N GLN A 81 -8.53 7.37 -5.45
CA GLN A 81 -8.00 6.86 -4.18
C GLN A 81 -6.81 5.93 -4.40
N LEU A 82 -6.91 4.99 -5.36
CA LEU A 82 -5.82 4.07 -5.70
C LEU A 82 -4.59 4.81 -6.22
N ALA A 83 -4.78 5.83 -7.08
CA ALA A 83 -3.70 6.66 -7.58
C ALA A 83 -2.97 7.39 -6.44
N THR A 84 -3.74 7.93 -5.48
CA THR A 84 -3.18 8.59 -4.28
C THR A 84 -2.38 7.59 -3.44
N LEU A 85 -2.93 6.39 -3.18
CA LEU A 85 -2.21 5.35 -2.44
C LEU A 85 -0.94 4.88 -3.13
N ARG A 86 -0.92 4.83 -4.47
CA ARG A 86 0.30 4.50 -5.23
C ARG A 86 1.39 5.55 -5.04
N ALA A 87 1.04 6.83 -5.04
CA ALA A 87 1.99 7.90 -4.73
C ALA A 87 2.55 7.74 -3.30
N THR A 88 1.67 7.53 -2.31
CA THR A 88 2.09 7.30 -0.92
C THR A 88 2.93 6.02 -0.75
N HIS A 89 2.63 4.97 -1.52
CA HIS A 89 3.39 3.73 -1.54
C HIS A 89 4.84 3.97 -1.98
N GLU A 90 5.05 4.74 -3.06
CA GLU A 90 6.41 5.06 -3.54
C GLU A 90 7.22 5.86 -2.49
N GLU A 91 6.58 6.80 -1.79
CA GLU A 91 7.21 7.54 -0.70
C GLU A 91 7.60 6.63 0.46
N ALA A 92 6.68 5.76 0.89
CA ALA A 92 6.93 4.79 1.95
C ALA A 92 8.04 3.79 1.56
N LEU A 93 8.05 3.34 0.31
CA LEU A 93 9.06 2.43 -0.21
C LEU A 93 10.44 3.08 -0.26
N LYS A 94 10.52 4.36 -0.63
CA LYS A 94 11.75 5.16 -0.57
C LYS A 94 12.26 5.25 0.88
N ALA A 95 11.39 5.54 1.84
CA ALA A 95 11.76 5.59 3.26
C ALA A 95 12.24 4.22 3.77
N ALA A 96 11.54 3.14 3.44
CA ALA A 96 11.92 1.78 3.81
C ALA A 96 13.28 1.37 3.24
N ARG A 97 13.57 1.69 1.97
CA ARG A 97 14.89 1.45 1.35
C ARG A 97 16.01 2.19 2.08
N GLN A 98 15.78 3.45 2.47
CA GLN A 98 16.77 4.22 3.23
C GLN A 98 17.00 3.64 4.63
N ALA A 99 15.93 3.26 5.33
CA ALA A 99 16.02 2.63 6.65
C ALA A 99 16.77 1.29 6.59
N PHE A 100 16.48 0.48 5.57
CA PHE A 100 17.21 -0.76 5.29
C PHE A 100 18.70 -0.51 5.08
N GLY A 101 19.07 0.43 4.20
CA GLY A 101 20.47 0.76 3.94
C GLY A 101 21.22 1.24 5.20
N ARG A 102 20.57 2.05 6.05
CA ARG A 102 21.15 2.50 7.32
C ARG A 102 21.36 1.33 8.30
N SER A 103 20.37 0.46 8.44
CA SER A 103 20.46 -0.74 9.28
C SER A 103 21.58 -1.68 8.82
N ASP A 104 21.71 -1.91 7.50
CA ASP A 104 22.76 -2.73 6.92
C ASP A 104 24.17 -2.15 7.15
N VAL A 105 24.36 -0.84 6.91
CA VAL A 105 25.63 -0.16 7.15
C VAL A 105 26.03 -0.22 8.62
N LEU A 106 25.09 0.08 9.54
CA LEU A 106 25.38 0.02 10.98
C LEU A 106 25.69 -1.42 11.44
N GLY A 107 25.00 -2.41 10.89
CA GLY A 107 25.30 -3.82 11.14
C GLY A 107 26.70 -4.22 10.66
N LYS A 108 27.13 -3.75 9.48
CA LYS A 108 28.49 -3.96 8.96
C LYS A 108 29.55 -3.26 9.82
N LEU A 109 29.31 -2.01 10.21
CA LEU A 109 30.22 -1.27 11.08
C LEU A 109 30.36 -1.93 12.46
N ALA A 110 29.26 -2.44 13.03
CA ALA A 110 29.30 -3.17 14.30
C ALA A 110 30.10 -4.48 14.23
N LYS A 111 30.10 -5.16 13.07
CA LYS A 111 30.90 -6.36 12.82
C LYS A 111 32.38 -6.03 12.56
N ALA A 112 32.65 -4.91 11.90
CA ALA A 112 34.00 -4.46 11.57
C ALA A 112 34.71 -3.74 12.73
N ALA A 113 33.96 -3.24 13.72
CA ALA A 113 34.53 -2.61 14.90
C ALA A 113 35.38 -3.63 15.68
N PRO A 114 36.70 -3.42 15.84
CA PRO A 114 37.55 -4.36 16.55
C PRO A 114 37.07 -4.46 18.00
N GLY A 115 36.66 -5.66 18.40
CA GLY A 115 36.56 -6.00 19.81
C GLY A 115 37.94 -5.83 20.41
N LYS A 116 38.12 -4.85 21.31
CA LYS A 116 39.29 -4.80 22.18
C LYS A 116 39.41 -6.18 22.85
N ARG A 117 40.41 -6.95 22.44
CA ARG A 117 40.99 -8.04 23.23
C ARG A 117 41.51 -7.46 24.54
#